data_AF-A0A4R5VV86-F1
#
_entry.id   AF-A0A4R5VV86-F1
#
_cell.length_a   1.000
_cell.length_b   1.000
_cell.length_c   1.000
_cell.angle_alpha   90.00
_cell.angle_beta   90.00
_cell.angle_gamma   90.00
#
_symmetry.space_group_name_H-M   'P 1'
#
loop_
_entity.id
_entity.type
_entity.pdbx_description
1 polymer ?
#
loop_
_entity_poly.entity_id
_entity_poly.type
_entity_poly.pdbx_seq_one_letter_code
_entity_poly.pdbx_strand_id
1 'polypeptide(L)'
;MNDCNTGDWRMIGSKDGAAGLPQKFSDRADFCSRMTDMRASQGSMSLYVDGWNAGNQQFWFQLGRADGLQGLPVSQFQQQIRSEVVVKNQTPVQSNFYEDGWRQGNRDFWIQVGSNDGRAGRVADENAARAAVNALVGFNAEGYQQGWQSGNYSYWEQQGYLDAHAGIPDSNLQQLTTSAKSRNLVVRPDAYQAGWNREIPEYWRNLGWNDAASGREFNGRKDEAQRRGLKIYEAEYRQRWEARLIQYWTEIGTADGYGKPYLIEQRIAEARSLGYFVIAQTRDIYSAAWSQKNAEYCTLENAFEWGKQGQGMAVYVCAPDLQRKLQRALLSGRDYQELGRKLRQNRDDFDDQSRRYRDTEDRLKRIEAEIKRNQDDKNRPDNKENANIDRRNNRERDDLRDALGEIRSRIDELKSWEFRYQQQRDQIKRDIYL
;
A
#
# COMPACT_ATOMS: atom_id res chain seq x y z
N MET A 1 36.30 12.34 1.51
CA MET A 1 37.14 13.45 2.00
C MET A 1 38.55 12.93 2.15
N ASN A 2 39.56 13.66 1.67
CA ASN A 2 40.94 13.23 1.71
C ASN A 2 41.42 13.19 3.17
N ASP A 3 41.95 12.05 3.64
CA ASP A 3 42.39 11.89 5.03
C ASP A 3 43.54 12.85 5.40
N CYS A 4 44.23 13.41 4.40
CA CYS A 4 45.22 14.46 4.55
C CYS A 4 44.66 15.84 4.90
N ASN A 5 43.33 16.04 4.90
CA ASN A 5 42.70 17.30 5.29
C ASN A 5 42.53 17.42 6.81
N THR A 6 42.53 16.30 7.54
CA THR A 6 42.23 16.30 8.98
C THR A 6 43.46 16.50 9.85
N GLY A 7 44.68 16.37 9.33
CA GLY A 7 45.89 16.56 10.15
C GLY A 7 46.25 15.38 11.06
N ASP A 8 45.38 14.38 11.18
CA ASP A 8 45.48 13.33 12.19
C ASP A 8 46.24 12.11 11.68
N TRP A 9 47.57 12.13 11.88
CA TRP A 9 48.46 11.03 11.52
C TRP A 9 48.07 9.69 12.15
N ARG A 10 47.50 9.70 13.38
CA ARG A 10 47.06 8.47 14.05
C ARG A 10 45.83 7.88 13.37
N MET A 11 44.86 8.71 12.99
CA MET A 11 43.70 8.25 12.21
C MET A 11 44.10 7.73 10.84
N ILE A 12 45.00 8.44 10.14
CA ILE A 12 45.50 8.01 8.83
C ILE A 12 46.17 6.63 8.95
N GLY A 13 47.07 6.47 9.92
CA GLY A 13 47.71 5.18 10.20
C GLY A 13 46.68 4.09 10.50
N SER A 14 45.70 4.38 11.36
CA SER A 14 44.63 3.43 11.70
C SER A 14 43.82 2.97 10.51
N LYS A 15 43.46 3.85 9.58
CA LYS A 15 42.76 3.48 8.35
C LYS A 15 43.63 2.61 7.44
N ASP A 16 44.89 2.97 7.27
CA ASP A 16 45.82 2.21 6.43
C ASP A 16 46.07 0.80 7.01
N GLY A 17 46.26 0.71 8.32
CA GLY A 17 46.36 -0.57 9.03
C GLY A 17 45.08 -1.41 8.95
N ALA A 18 43.91 -0.79 9.12
CA ALA A 18 42.62 -1.48 9.04
C ALA A 18 42.28 -1.97 7.62
N ALA A 19 42.87 -1.36 6.59
CA ALA A 19 42.82 -1.83 5.21
C ALA A 19 43.86 -2.93 4.90
N GLY A 20 44.67 -3.32 5.89
CA GLY A 20 45.75 -4.30 5.74
C GLY A 20 46.93 -3.80 4.93
N LEU A 21 47.07 -2.49 4.71
CA LEU A 21 48.16 -1.90 3.93
C LEU A 21 49.48 -1.94 4.69
N PRO A 22 50.64 -1.97 4.01
CA PRO A 22 51.92 -2.00 4.68
C PRO A 22 52.22 -0.65 5.34
N GLN A 23 53.01 -0.65 6.41
CA GLN A 23 53.36 0.55 7.17
C GLN A 23 54.26 1.51 6.37
N LYS A 24 53.66 2.37 5.56
CA LYS A 24 54.37 3.28 4.64
C LYS A 24 54.19 4.76 5.00
N PHE A 25 54.74 5.17 6.14
CA PHE A 25 54.66 6.57 6.59
C PHE A 25 55.25 7.55 5.57
N SER A 26 56.42 7.25 4.99
CA SER A 26 57.09 8.15 4.03
C SER A 26 56.21 8.43 2.81
N ASP A 27 55.68 7.38 2.18
CA ASP A 27 54.81 7.50 1.00
C ASP A 27 53.54 8.31 1.34
N ARG A 28 53.00 8.13 2.55
CA ARG A 28 51.81 8.85 3.02
C ARG A 28 52.11 10.32 3.33
N ALA A 29 53.26 10.61 3.92
CA ALA A 29 53.76 11.96 4.19
C ALA A 29 53.95 12.73 2.88
N ASP A 30 54.59 12.11 1.90
CA ASP A 30 54.78 12.68 0.57
C ASP A 30 53.45 12.93 -0.13
N PHE A 31 52.53 11.96 -0.10
CA PHE A 31 51.19 12.12 -0.69
C PHE A 31 50.42 13.29 -0.05
N CYS A 32 50.36 13.36 1.28
CA CYS A 32 49.64 14.42 1.95
C CYS A 32 50.24 15.80 1.69
N SER A 33 51.58 15.93 1.63
CA SER A 33 52.25 17.19 1.30
C SER A 33 51.98 17.72 -0.12
N ARG A 34 51.58 16.83 -1.04
CA ARG A 34 51.21 17.20 -2.43
C ARG A 34 49.73 17.53 -2.58
N MET A 35 48.90 17.01 -1.68
CA MET A 35 47.45 17.15 -1.74
C MET A 35 46.92 18.27 -0.85
N THR A 36 47.63 18.61 0.22
CA THR A 36 47.28 19.67 1.17
C THR A 36 48.55 20.38 1.66
N ASP A 37 48.40 21.54 2.33
CA ASP A 37 49.52 22.22 3.02
C ASP A 37 50.01 21.48 4.28
N MET A 38 49.50 20.27 4.54
CA MET A 38 49.86 19.45 5.69
C MET A 38 51.28 18.90 5.53
N ARG A 39 52.16 19.27 6.46
CA ARG A 39 53.52 18.72 6.56
C ARG A 39 53.65 17.84 7.80
N ALA A 40 54.35 16.72 7.66
CA ALA A 40 54.72 15.89 8.80
C ALA A 40 55.59 16.71 9.78
N SER A 41 55.21 16.73 11.05
CA SER A 41 55.94 17.37 12.15
C SER A 41 56.71 16.34 12.98
N GLN A 42 57.56 16.83 13.90
CA GLN A 42 58.23 15.98 14.88
C GLN A 42 57.19 15.21 15.70
N GLY A 43 57.20 13.88 15.63
CA GLY A 43 56.23 12.98 16.28
C GLY A 43 55.11 12.45 15.37
N SER A 44 54.92 12.99 14.17
CA SER A 44 53.92 12.52 13.20
C SER A 44 54.11 11.06 12.81
N MET A 45 55.37 10.63 12.66
CA MET A 45 55.70 9.22 12.39
C MET A 45 55.23 8.31 13.53
N SER A 46 55.53 8.67 14.79
CA SER A 46 55.10 7.87 15.95
C SER A 46 53.58 7.76 16.01
N LEU A 47 52.87 8.87 15.82
CA LEU A 47 51.40 8.88 15.80
C LEU A 47 50.83 7.98 14.70
N TYR A 48 51.40 8.06 13.49
CA TYR A 48 51.02 7.19 12.39
C TYR A 48 51.28 5.72 12.69
N VAL A 49 52.46 5.37 13.22
CA VAL A 49 52.82 3.99 13.54
C VAL A 49 51.92 3.42 14.63
N ASP A 50 51.62 4.19 15.68
CA ASP A 50 50.67 3.79 16.72
C ASP A 50 49.29 3.49 16.13
N GLY A 51 48.79 4.40 15.29
CA GLY A 51 47.52 4.24 14.60
C GLY A 51 47.52 3.01 13.70
N TRP A 52 48.55 2.85 12.89
CA TRP A 52 48.71 1.74 11.96
C TRP A 52 48.74 0.38 12.67
N ASN A 53 49.47 0.29 13.79
CA ASN A 53 49.48 -0.91 14.61
C ASN A 53 48.07 -1.26 15.11
N ALA A 54 47.32 -0.29 15.65
CA ALA A 54 45.94 -0.50 16.10
C ALA A 54 45.00 -0.87 14.93
N GLY A 55 45.19 -0.26 13.76
CA GLY A 55 44.44 -0.60 12.54
C GLY A 55 44.68 -2.03 12.08
N ASN A 56 45.94 -2.47 12.02
CA ASN A 56 46.29 -3.82 11.59
C ASN A 56 45.80 -4.88 12.59
N GLN A 57 45.83 -4.57 13.89
CA GLN A 57 45.19 -5.40 14.92
C GLN A 57 43.68 -5.56 14.65
N GLN A 58 43.00 -4.45 14.34
CA GLN A 58 41.59 -4.45 14.02
C GLN A 58 41.28 -5.22 12.73
N PHE A 59 42.12 -5.12 11.69
CA PHE A 59 41.97 -5.90 10.46
C PHE A 59 41.94 -7.40 10.75
N TRP A 60 42.97 -7.92 11.43
CA TRP A 60 43.05 -9.34 11.76
C TRP A 60 41.92 -9.79 12.68
N PHE A 61 41.57 -8.98 13.68
CA PHE A 61 40.44 -9.23 14.56
C PHE A 61 39.11 -9.34 13.81
N GLN A 62 38.81 -8.40 12.90
CA GLN A 62 37.55 -8.44 12.14
C GLN A 62 37.52 -9.63 11.18
N LEU A 63 38.66 -9.97 10.56
CA LEU A 63 38.77 -11.13 9.69
C LEU A 63 38.52 -12.43 10.47
N GLY A 64 39.17 -12.61 11.61
CA GLY A 64 38.93 -13.74 12.49
C GLY A 64 37.50 -13.81 12.99
N ARG A 65 36.93 -12.68 13.41
CA ARG A 65 35.54 -12.59 13.86
C ARG A 65 34.56 -13.02 12.77
N ALA A 66 34.75 -12.59 11.54
CA ALA A 66 33.91 -12.99 10.41
C ALA A 66 33.96 -14.51 10.18
N ASP A 67 35.15 -15.10 10.21
CA ASP A 67 35.32 -16.55 10.05
C ASP A 67 34.69 -17.34 11.21
N GLY A 68 34.85 -16.85 12.44
CA GLY A 68 34.20 -17.43 13.62
C GLY A 68 32.68 -17.38 13.55
N LEU A 69 32.11 -16.26 13.09
CA LEU A 69 30.66 -16.08 12.88
C LEU A 69 30.07 -17.05 11.84
N GLN A 70 30.88 -17.50 10.89
CA GLN A 70 30.49 -18.48 9.88
C GLN A 70 30.64 -19.93 10.34
N GLY A 71 31.19 -20.15 11.54
CA GLY A 71 31.50 -21.49 12.02
C GLY A 71 32.66 -22.15 11.27
N LEU A 72 33.64 -21.37 10.79
CA LEU A 72 34.86 -21.92 10.19
C LEU A 72 35.88 -22.31 11.28
N PRO A 73 36.75 -23.32 11.03
CA PRO A 73 37.84 -23.65 11.95
C PRO A 73 38.78 -22.47 12.20
N VAL A 74 39.40 -22.42 13.38
CA VAL A 74 40.51 -21.48 13.64
C VAL A 74 41.68 -21.68 12.66
N SER A 75 41.88 -22.91 12.15
CA SER A 75 42.88 -23.21 11.13
C SER A 75 42.64 -22.51 9.80
N GLN A 76 41.46 -21.91 9.58
CA GLN A 76 41.16 -21.03 8.45
C GLN A 76 42.14 -19.87 8.34
N PHE A 77 42.77 -19.48 9.45
CA PHE A 77 43.88 -18.53 9.46
C PHE A 77 44.94 -18.82 8.38
N GLN A 78 45.28 -20.10 8.16
CA GLN A 78 46.29 -20.51 7.17
C GLN A 78 45.85 -20.23 5.72
N GLN A 79 44.54 -20.21 5.47
CA GLN A 79 44.00 -19.79 4.18
C GLN A 79 43.95 -18.27 4.09
N GLN A 80 43.60 -17.58 5.18
CA GLN A 80 43.50 -16.12 5.21
C GLN A 80 44.85 -15.43 4.98
N ILE A 81 45.96 -15.96 5.50
CA ILE A 81 47.30 -15.43 5.21
C ILE A 81 47.69 -15.57 3.72
N ARG A 82 47.02 -16.44 2.98
CA ARG A 82 47.20 -16.64 1.53
C ARG A 82 46.10 -15.97 0.70
N SER A 83 45.17 -15.27 1.35
CA SER A 83 44.09 -14.58 0.65
C SER A 83 44.66 -13.50 -0.27
N GLU A 84 43.96 -13.23 -1.37
CA GLU A 84 44.39 -12.22 -2.35
C GLU A 84 44.63 -10.86 -1.68
N VAL A 85 43.74 -10.45 -0.77
CA VAL A 85 43.83 -9.18 -0.06
C VAL A 85 45.12 -9.10 0.77
N VAL A 86 45.42 -10.12 1.56
CA VAL A 86 46.61 -10.15 2.43
C VAL A 86 47.90 -10.20 1.59
N VAL A 87 47.92 -11.02 0.53
CA VAL A 87 49.10 -11.16 -0.34
C VAL A 87 49.36 -9.88 -1.13
N LYS A 88 48.31 -9.30 -1.74
CA LYS A 88 48.42 -8.07 -2.54
C LYS A 88 48.84 -6.88 -1.69
N ASN A 89 48.32 -6.77 -0.47
CA ASN A 89 48.63 -5.67 0.43
C ASN A 89 49.89 -5.92 1.27
N GLN A 90 50.52 -7.09 1.17
CA GLN A 90 51.65 -7.48 2.02
C GLN A 90 51.34 -7.27 3.51
N THR A 91 50.12 -7.61 3.92
CA THR A 91 49.60 -7.30 5.26
C THR A 91 50.44 -7.99 6.33
N PRO A 92 51.02 -7.26 7.30
CA PRO A 92 51.80 -7.88 8.36
C PRO A 92 50.93 -8.76 9.26
N VAL A 93 51.33 -10.02 9.41
CA VAL A 93 50.55 -11.07 10.06
C VAL A 93 50.44 -10.85 11.57
N GLN A 94 49.22 -10.94 12.12
CA GLN A 94 48.98 -10.92 13.56
C GLN A 94 48.00 -12.03 13.97
N SER A 95 48.52 -13.22 14.25
CA SER A 95 47.70 -14.43 14.54
C SER A 95 46.89 -14.30 15.81
N ASN A 96 47.43 -13.68 16.85
CA ASN A 96 46.74 -13.49 18.14
C ASN A 96 45.45 -12.66 18.00
N PHE A 97 45.49 -11.56 17.25
CA PHE A 97 44.31 -10.72 17.03
C PHE A 97 43.26 -11.42 16.17
N TYR A 98 43.69 -12.19 15.17
CA TYR A 98 42.80 -13.06 14.42
C TYR A 98 42.12 -14.09 15.33
N GLU A 99 42.87 -14.80 16.17
CA GLU A 99 42.33 -15.80 17.09
C GLU A 99 41.37 -15.18 18.13
N ASP A 100 41.67 -13.99 18.64
CA ASP A 100 40.78 -13.23 19.53
C ASP A 100 39.45 -12.89 18.85
N GLY A 101 39.52 -12.37 17.62
CA GLY A 101 38.35 -12.10 16.81
C GLY A 101 37.53 -13.36 16.54
N TRP A 102 38.22 -14.43 16.13
CA TRP A 102 37.60 -15.74 15.86
C TRP A 102 36.89 -16.30 17.07
N ARG A 103 37.50 -16.24 18.27
CA ARG A 103 36.86 -16.67 19.52
C ARG A 103 35.56 -15.90 19.79
N GLN A 104 35.54 -14.60 19.55
CA GLN A 104 34.32 -13.80 19.69
C GLN A 104 33.27 -14.20 18.64
N GLY A 105 33.65 -14.28 17.37
CA GLY A 105 32.71 -14.63 16.31
C GLY A 105 32.12 -16.04 16.48
N ASN A 106 32.95 -16.99 16.90
CA ASN A 106 32.53 -18.36 17.20
C ASN A 106 31.56 -18.42 18.38
N ARG A 107 31.77 -17.62 19.43
CA ARG A 107 30.80 -17.46 20.51
C ARG A 107 29.46 -16.96 19.98
N ASP A 108 29.47 -15.89 19.17
CA ASP A 108 28.26 -15.30 18.57
C ASP A 108 27.50 -16.33 17.70
N PHE A 109 28.23 -17.11 16.89
CA PHE A 109 27.67 -18.21 16.09
C PHE A 109 26.95 -19.22 16.97
N TRP A 110 27.59 -19.72 18.02
CA TRP A 110 27.00 -20.72 18.91
C TRP A 110 25.82 -20.16 19.72
N ILE A 111 25.83 -18.89 20.13
CA ILE A 111 24.66 -18.20 20.70
C ILE A 111 23.47 -18.27 19.73
N GLN A 112 23.68 -17.97 18.45
CA GLN A 112 22.60 -17.99 17.47
C GLN A 112 22.06 -19.41 17.26
N VAL A 113 22.95 -20.40 17.14
CA VAL A 113 22.59 -21.81 17.01
C VAL A 113 21.78 -22.27 18.22
N GLY A 114 22.27 -22.00 19.43
CA GLY A 114 21.56 -22.32 20.67
C GLY A 114 20.19 -21.66 20.75
N SER A 115 20.09 -20.37 20.40
CA SER A 115 18.82 -19.64 20.37
C SER A 115 17.80 -20.28 19.44
N ASN A 116 18.21 -20.69 18.24
CA ASN A 116 17.34 -21.36 17.27
C ASN A 116 16.86 -22.72 17.80
N ASP A 117 17.75 -23.52 18.39
CA ASP A 117 17.40 -24.82 18.96
C ASP A 117 16.46 -24.67 20.16
N GLY A 118 16.72 -23.70 21.04
CA GLY A 118 15.84 -23.37 22.15
C GLY A 118 14.45 -22.96 21.69
N ARG A 119 14.34 -22.10 20.66
CA ARG A 119 13.05 -21.70 20.07
C ARG A 119 12.29 -22.86 19.45
N ALA A 120 13.00 -23.86 18.94
CA ALA A 120 12.41 -25.07 18.38
C ALA A 120 11.99 -26.10 19.45
N GLY A 121 12.20 -25.81 20.75
CA GLY A 121 11.88 -26.73 21.84
C GLY A 121 12.78 -27.97 21.87
N ARG A 122 14.02 -27.86 21.37
CA ARG A 122 15.03 -28.94 21.45
C ARG A 122 15.72 -28.95 22.80
N VAL A 123 16.20 -30.12 23.22
CA VAL A 123 16.95 -30.27 24.48
C VAL A 123 18.34 -29.66 24.37
N ALA A 124 18.86 -29.19 25.49
CA ALA A 124 20.24 -28.72 25.58
C ALA A 124 21.26 -29.86 25.39
N ASP A 125 20.89 -31.12 25.68
CA ASP A 125 21.81 -32.27 25.67
C ASP A 125 22.31 -32.70 24.28
N GLU A 126 21.78 -32.12 23.19
CA GLU A 126 22.44 -32.19 21.88
C GLU A 126 23.87 -31.60 21.90
N ASN A 127 24.22 -30.85 22.97
CA ASN A 127 25.57 -30.39 23.28
C ASN A 127 26.62 -31.51 23.27
N ALA A 128 26.31 -32.71 23.75
CA ALA A 128 27.29 -33.80 23.78
C ALA A 128 27.58 -34.36 22.38
N ALA A 129 26.56 -34.44 21.51
CA ALA A 129 26.72 -34.85 20.12
C ALA A 129 27.41 -33.75 19.27
N ARG A 130 27.14 -32.47 19.56
CA ARG A 130 27.80 -31.32 18.92
C ARG A 130 29.23 -31.11 19.40
N ALA A 131 29.52 -31.46 20.65
CA ALA A 131 30.86 -31.60 21.16
C ALA A 131 31.64 -32.79 20.53
N ALA A 132 30.99 -33.73 19.82
CA ALA A 132 31.71 -34.71 19.00
C ALA A 132 32.09 -34.15 17.61
N VAL A 133 31.41 -33.10 17.14
CA VAL A 133 31.78 -32.28 15.96
C VAL A 133 32.95 -31.33 16.28
N ASN A 134 33.52 -31.42 17.49
CA ASN A 134 34.59 -30.57 18.05
C ASN A 134 35.86 -30.43 17.21
N ALA A 135 36.14 -31.32 16.27
CA ALA A 135 37.42 -31.33 15.59
C ALA A 135 37.59 -30.22 14.53
N LEU A 136 36.52 -29.57 14.09
CA LEU A 136 36.57 -28.65 12.92
C LEU A 136 36.06 -27.23 13.17
N VAL A 137 35.28 -26.94 14.21
CA VAL A 137 34.66 -25.61 14.37
C VAL A 137 34.91 -24.98 15.74
N GLY A 138 35.43 -25.74 16.71
CA GLY A 138 35.63 -25.30 18.10
C GLY A 138 34.30 -24.95 18.75
N PHE A 139 33.67 -25.95 19.38
CA PHE A 139 32.38 -25.76 20.04
C PHE A 139 32.49 -24.79 21.23
N ASN A 140 31.65 -23.75 21.25
CA ASN A 140 31.54 -22.83 22.38
C ASN A 140 30.31 -23.16 23.22
N ALA A 141 30.51 -23.97 24.27
CA ALA A 141 29.44 -24.45 25.13
C ALA A 141 28.72 -23.33 25.89
N GLU A 142 29.46 -22.33 26.38
CA GLU A 142 28.89 -21.18 27.11
C GLU A 142 27.98 -20.36 26.19
N GLY A 143 28.47 -20.01 25.00
CA GLY A 143 27.70 -19.27 24.00
C GLY A 143 26.44 -20.03 23.59
N TYR A 144 26.57 -21.32 23.26
CA TYR A 144 25.40 -22.14 22.95
C TYR A 144 24.38 -22.18 24.09
N GLN A 145 24.82 -22.45 25.32
CA GLN A 145 23.92 -22.57 26.47
C GLN A 145 23.21 -21.24 26.76
N GLN A 146 23.92 -20.11 26.65
CA GLN A 146 23.35 -18.76 26.76
C GLN A 146 22.26 -18.54 25.70
N GLY A 147 22.57 -18.81 24.43
CA GLY A 147 21.61 -18.71 23.34
C GLY A 147 20.38 -19.59 23.56
N TRP A 148 20.60 -20.85 23.92
CA TRP A 148 19.56 -21.84 24.16
C TRP A 148 18.62 -21.45 25.30
N GLN A 149 19.14 -20.89 26.40
CA GLN A 149 18.30 -20.40 27.49
C GLN A 149 17.34 -19.29 27.03
N SER A 150 17.83 -18.35 26.23
CA SER A 150 17.01 -17.29 25.62
C SER A 150 15.99 -17.86 24.65
N GLY A 151 16.40 -18.77 23.76
CA GLY A 151 15.50 -19.42 22.81
C GLY A 151 14.39 -20.24 23.47
N ASN A 152 14.75 -21.01 24.49
CA ASN A 152 13.80 -21.83 25.25
C ASN A 152 12.79 -20.94 26.02
N TYR A 153 13.22 -19.78 26.54
CA TYR A 153 12.30 -18.79 27.09
C TYR A 153 11.27 -18.36 26.02
N SER A 154 11.72 -17.97 24.82
CA SER A 154 10.82 -17.60 23.73
C SER A 154 9.87 -18.72 23.29
N TYR A 155 10.34 -19.98 23.28
CA TYR A 155 9.48 -21.14 23.00
C TYR A 155 8.31 -21.24 23.98
N TRP A 156 8.60 -21.18 25.28
CA TRP A 156 7.55 -21.27 26.31
C TRP A 156 6.63 -20.05 26.33
N GLU A 157 7.16 -18.85 26.12
CA GLU A 157 6.35 -17.64 25.93
C GLU A 157 5.38 -17.80 24.76
N GLN A 158 5.84 -18.33 23.63
CA GLN A 158 4.99 -18.59 22.47
C GLN A 158 3.93 -19.68 22.76
N GLN A 159 4.27 -20.74 23.49
CA GLN A 159 3.28 -21.75 23.89
C GLN A 159 2.17 -21.13 24.75
N GLY A 160 2.52 -20.33 25.74
CA GLY A 160 1.54 -19.63 26.58
C GLY A 160 0.67 -18.66 25.78
N TYR A 161 1.29 -17.94 24.85
CA TYR A 161 0.57 -17.07 23.90
C TYR A 161 -0.47 -17.85 23.08
N LEU A 162 -0.07 -18.96 22.44
CA LEU A 162 -0.96 -19.77 21.60
C LEU A 162 -2.11 -20.39 22.39
N ASP A 163 -1.84 -20.89 23.59
CA ASP A 163 -2.88 -21.44 24.46
C ASP A 163 -3.89 -20.38 24.85
N ALA A 164 -3.43 -19.19 25.28
CA ALA A 164 -4.32 -18.07 25.59
C ALA A 164 -5.13 -17.62 24.37
N HIS A 165 -4.51 -17.56 23.19
CA HIS A 165 -5.18 -17.22 21.94
C HIS A 165 -6.32 -18.19 21.59
N ALA A 166 -6.15 -19.48 21.91
CA ALA A 166 -7.17 -20.51 21.75
C ALA A 166 -8.17 -20.60 22.92
N GLY A 167 -8.03 -19.75 23.95
CA GLY A 167 -8.83 -19.78 25.17
C GLY A 167 -8.53 -20.99 26.06
N ILE A 168 -7.38 -21.62 25.91
CA ILE A 168 -6.95 -22.74 26.74
C ILE A 168 -6.49 -22.20 28.10
N PRO A 169 -6.97 -22.77 29.23
CA PRO A 169 -6.58 -22.34 30.57
C PRO A 169 -5.07 -22.47 30.83
N ASP A 170 -4.54 -21.63 31.71
CA ASP A 170 -3.13 -21.68 32.13
C ASP A 170 -2.74 -23.03 32.79
N SER A 171 -3.72 -23.73 33.37
CA SER A 171 -3.56 -25.09 33.92
C SER A 171 -3.06 -26.11 32.90
N ASN A 172 -3.22 -25.86 31.59
CA ASN A 172 -2.66 -26.69 30.51
C ASN A 172 -1.12 -26.78 30.59
N LEU A 173 -0.45 -25.82 31.23
CA LEU A 173 0.98 -25.88 31.51
C LEU A 173 1.39 -27.18 32.23
N GLN A 174 0.53 -27.76 33.07
CA GLN A 174 0.82 -29.02 33.76
C GLN A 174 0.96 -30.20 32.77
N GLN A 175 0.11 -30.24 31.75
CA GLN A 175 0.17 -31.24 30.70
C GLN A 175 1.42 -31.03 29.83
N LEU A 176 1.68 -29.77 29.42
CA LEU A 176 2.89 -29.44 28.65
C LEU A 176 4.17 -29.74 29.43
N THR A 177 4.18 -29.51 30.75
CA THR A 177 5.29 -29.85 31.65
C THR A 177 5.55 -31.34 31.66
N THR A 178 4.50 -32.17 31.70
CA THR A 178 4.64 -33.64 31.66
C THR A 178 5.24 -34.09 30.34
N SER A 179 4.77 -33.54 29.22
CA SER A 179 5.30 -33.81 27.86
C SER A 179 6.72 -33.29 27.64
N ALA A 180 7.11 -32.20 28.31
CA ALA A 180 8.46 -31.66 28.27
C ALA A 180 9.43 -32.54 29.06
N LYS A 181 9.03 -33.00 30.25
CA LYS A 181 9.81 -33.92 31.08
C LYS A 181 10.12 -35.23 30.38
N SER A 182 9.17 -35.83 29.67
CA SER A 182 9.42 -37.08 28.90
C SER A 182 10.43 -36.90 27.77
N ARG A 183 10.66 -35.66 27.34
CA ARG A 183 11.63 -35.28 26.32
C ARG A 183 12.87 -34.62 26.87
N ASN A 184 13.05 -34.54 28.20
CA ASN A 184 14.15 -33.80 28.86
C ASN A 184 14.23 -32.30 28.49
N LEU A 185 13.13 -31.68 28.07
CA LEU A 185 13.06 -30.24 27.79
C LEU A 185 12.89 -29.46 29.10
N VAL A 186 13.74 -28.45 29.32
CA VAL A 186 13.62 -27.58 30.50
C VAL A 186 12.40 -26.68 30.36
N VAL A 187 11.49 -26.77 31.33
CA VAL A 187 10.26 -25.97 31.37
C VAL A 187 10.55 -24.55 31.88
N ARG A 188 9.89 -23.55 31.29
CA ARG A 188 9.91 -22.14 31.74
C ARG A 188 8.49 -21.66 32.07
N PRO A 189 7.98 -21.95 33.29
CA PRO A 189 6.64 -21.54 33.71
C PRO A 189 6.42 -20.03 33.67
N ASP A 190 7.44 -19.27 34.04
CA ASP A 190 7.48 -17.81 34.03
C ASP A 190 7.29 -17.25 32.61
N ALA A 191 8.02 -17.79 31.62
CA ALA A 191 7.90 -17.40 30.22
C ALA A 191 6.50 -17.72 29.67
N TYR A 192 6.02 -18.95 29.92
CA TYR A 192 4.68 -19.37 29.53
C TYR A 192 3.60 -18.44 30.09
N GLN A 193 3.65 -18.16 31.40
CA GLN A 193 2.68 -17.28 32.05
C GLN A 193 2.76 -15.84 31.52
N ALA A 194 3.95 -15.35 31.18
CA ALA A 194 4.10 -14.03 30.56
C ALA A 194 3.40 -13.95 29.21
N GLY A 195 3.61 -14.94 28.34
CA GLY A 195 2.94 -15.03 27.03
C GLY A 195 1.42 -15.20 27.14
N TRP A 196 0.98 -16.06 28.07
CA TRP A 196 -0.43 -16.33 28.32
C TRP A 196 -1.17 -15.10 28.85
N ASN A 197 -0.63 -14.44 29.87
CA ASN A 197 -1.25 -13.25 30.47
C ASN A 197 -1.29 -12.06 29.49
N ARG A 198 -0.35 -12.00 28.55
CA ARG A 198 -0.33 -10.97 27.50
C ARG A 198 -1.48 -11.15 26.50
N GLU A 199 -1.78 -12.39 26.11
CA GLU A 199 -2.72 -12.68 25.01
C GLU A 199 -4.14 -12.97 25.47
N ILE A 200 -4.36 -13.48 26.69
CA ILE A 200 -5.71 -13.81 27.15
C ILE A 200 -6.70 -12.63 27.09
N PRO A 201 -6.32 -11.34 27.30
CA PRO A 201 -7.25 -10.24 27.11
C PRO A 201 -7.69 -10.08 25.64
N GLU A 202 -6.82 -10.36 24.67
CA GLU A 202 -7.16 -10.32 23.23
C GLU A 202 -8.12 -11.44 22.83
N TYR A 203 -7.98 -12.64 23.41
CA TYR A 203 -9.00 -13.69 23.25
C TYR A 203 -10.39 -13.21 23.66
N TRP A 204 -10.51 -12.55 24.83
CA TRP A 204 -11.78 -12.00 25.30
C TRP A 204 -12.29 -10.84 24.43
N ARG A 205 -11.39 -9.99 23.91
CA ARG A 205 -11.71 -8.95 22.92
C ARG A 205 -12.32 -9.53 21.65
N ASN A 206 -11.69 -10.56 21.10
CA ASN A 206 -12.16 -11.25 19.89
C ASN A 206 -13.48 -11.97 20.12
N LEU A 207 -13.67 -12.61 21.28
CA LEU A 207 -14.96 -13.17 21.67
C LEU A 207 -16.04 -12.10 21.75
N GLY A 208 -15.80 -10.99 22.43
CA GLY A 208 -16.77 -9.89 22.55
C GLY A 208 -17.22 -9.37 21.20
N TRP A 209 -16.27 -9.20 20.27
CA TRP A 209 -16.57 -8.79 18.89
C TRP A 209 -17.45 -9.79 18.15
N ASN A 210 -17.11 -11.08 18.19
CA ASN A 210 -17.84 -12.12 17.46
C ASN A 210 -19.22 -12.39 18.08
N ASP A 211 -19.33 -12.32 19.40
CA ASP A 211 -20.57 -12.59 20.13
C ASP A 211 -21.60 -11.46 19.95
N ALA A 212 -21.14 -10.22 19.76
CA ALA A 212 -22.01 -9.07 19.43
C ALA A 212 -22.82 -9.29 18.14
N ALA A 213 -22.32 -10.11 17.21
CA ALA A 213 -22.97 -10.42 15.94
C ALA A 213 -23.72 -11.77 15.93
N SER A 214 -23.66 -12.56 17.02
CA SER A 214 -24.25 -13.91 17.08
C SER A 214 -25.28 -14.10 18.19
N GLY A 215 -25.67 -13.03 18.88
CA GLY A 215 -26.71 -13.08 19.91
C GLY A 215 -26.27 -13.75 21.23
N ARG A 216 -24.96 -13.97 21.43
CA ARG A 216 -24.43 -14.56 22.66
C ARG A 216 -24.15 -13.50 23.72
N GLU A 217 -24.58 -13.79 24.94
CA GLU A 217 -24.36 -12.92 26.10
C GLU A 217 -23.13 -13.33 26.91
N PHE A 218 -22.55 -12.36 27.61
CA PHE A 218 -21.39 -12.57 28.47
C PHE A 218 -21.63 -13.64 29.55
N ASN A 219 -22.84 -13.74 30.12
CA ASN A 219 -23.13 -14.69 31.19
C ASN A 219 -22.89 -16.14 30.74
N GLY A 220 -23.28 -16.50 29.51
CA GLY A 220 -23.00 -17.83 28.96
C GLY A 220 -21.50 -18.09 28.78
N ARG A 221 -20.74 -17.07 28.35
CA ARG A 221 -19.27 -17.16 28.23
C ARG A 221 -18.56 -17.24 29.58
N LYS A 222 -19.08 -16.53 30.57
CA LYS A 222 -18.60 -16.57 31.95
C LYS A 222 -18.74 -17.99 32.52
N ASP A 223 -19.91 -18.60 32.36
CA ASP A 223 -20.16 -19.96 32.83
C ASP A 223 -19.31 -21.02 32.11
N GLU A 224 -19.06 -20.83 30.81
CA GLU A 224 -18.15 -21.67 30.01
C GLU A 224 -16.70 -21.54 30.51
N ALA A 225 -16.24 -20.30 30.71
CA ALA A 225 -14.90 -20.00 31.21
C ALA A 225 -14.69 -20.56 32.62
N GLN A 226 -15.65 -20.40 33.53
CA GLN A 226 -15.58 -20.96 34.88
C GLN A 226 -15.48 -22.49 34.86
N ARG A 227 -16.28 -23.17 34.03
CA ARG A 227 -16.21 -24.63 33.87
C ARG A 227 -14.86 -25.11 33.35
N ARG A 228 -14.22 -24.31 32.50
CA ARG A 228 -12.88 -24.60 31.96
C ARG A 228 -11.75 -24.18 32.89
N GLY A 229 -12.02 -23.37 33.92
CA GLY A 229 -10.97 -22.74 34.74
C GLY A 229 -10.21 -21.62 34.00
N LEU A 230 -10.83 -20.99 33.01
CA LEU A 230 -10.24 -19.89 32.25
C LEU A 230 -10.39 -18.56 33.01
N LYS A 231 -9.31 -17.77 33.10
CA LYS A 231 -9.37 -16.42 33.68
C LYS A 231 -10.29 -15.52 32.85
N ILE A 232 -11.15 -14.78 33.53
CA ILE A 232 -12.18 -13.95 32.92
C ILE A 232 -11.72 -12.49 32.83
N TYR A 233 -11.88 -11.90 31.65
CA TYR A 233 -11.61 -10.49 31.36
C TYR A 233 -12.89 -9.83 30.84
N GLU A 234 -13.81 -9.55 31.78
CA GLU A 234 -15.14 -9.02 31.47
C GLU A 234 -15.09 -7.62 30.84
N ALA A 235 -14.20 -6.75 31.33
CA ALA A 235 -14.09 -5.38 30.82
C ALA A 235 -13.66 -5.37 29.35
N GLU A 236 -12.68 -6.18 28.98
CA GLU A 236 -12.15 -6.33 27.63
C GLU A 236 -13.18 -6.93 26.67
N TYR A 237 -13.93 -7.93 27.13
CA TYR A 237 -15.06 -8.49 26.39
C TYR A 237 -16.13 -7.43 26.14
N ARG A 238 -16.62 -6.77 27.20
CA ARG A 238 -17.73 -5.81 27.11
C ARG A 238 -17.37 -4.62 26.24
N GLN A 239 -16.17 -4.07 26.39
CA GLN A 239 -15.69 -2.96 25.58
C GLN A 239 -15.74 -3.28 24.08
N ARG A 240 -15.25 -4.47 23.67
CA ARG A 240 -15.26 -4.86 22.25
C ARG A 240 -16.63 -5.24 21.74
N TRP A 241 -17.44 -5.86 22.59
CA TRP A 241 -18.83 -6.17 22.29
C TRP A 241 -19.64 -4.89 22.03
N GLU A 242 -19.53 -3.88 22.90
CA GLU A 242 -20.16 -2.57 22.72
C GLU A 242 -19.65 -1.87 21.46
N ALA A 243 -18.33 -1.85 21.24
CA ALA A 243 -17.74 -1.24 20.04
C ALA A 243 -18.27 -1.87 18.73
N ARG A 244 -18.44 -3.20 18.69
CA ARG A 244 -19.01 -3.87 17.51
C ARG A 244 -20.47 -3.50 17.29
N LEU A 245 -21.27 -3.38 18.36
CA LEU A 245 -22.66 -2.96 18.24
C LEU A 245 -22.77 -1.51 17.78
N ILE A 246 -21.92 -0.61 18.29
CA ILE A 246 -21.85 0.78 17.80
C ILE A 246 -21.57 0.79 16.29
N GLN A 247 -20.59 0.01 15.83
CA GLN A 247 -20.28 -0.11 14.42
C GLN A 247 -21.47 -0.64 13.61
N TYR A 248 -22.11 -1.72 14.06
CA TYR A 248 -23.26 -2.29 13.39
C TYR A 248 -24.40 -1.27 13.24
N TRP A 249 -24.77 -0.58 14.32
CA TRP A 249 -25.86 0.41 14.28
C TRP A 249 -25.51 1.63 13.42
N THR A 250 -24.23 1.99 13.34
CA THR A 250 -23.73 3.02 12.41
C THR A 250 -23.87 2.57 10.95
N GLU A 251 -23.46 1.33 10.65
CA GLU A 251 -23.54 0.72 9.31
C GLU A 251 -25.00 0.64 8.83
N ILE A 252 -25.91 0.17 9.68
CA ILE A 252 -27.35 0.12 9.36
C ILE A 252 -27.92 1.53 9.16
N GLY A 253 -27.58 2.48 10.05
CA GLY A 253 -28.01 3.87 9.92
C GLY A 253 -27.55 4.50 8.61
N THR A 254 -26.29 4.29 8.22
CA THR A 254 -25.76 4.75 6.93
C THR A 254 -26.46 4.08 5.75
N ALA A 255 -26.66 2.76 5.80
CA ALA A 255 -27.31 2.02 4.72
C ALA A 255 -28.77 2.43 4.50
N ASP A 256 -29.48 2.82 5.58
CA ASP A 256 -30.85 3.31 5.51
C ASP A 256 -30.93 4.82 5.23
N GLY A 257 -29.92 5.60 5.61
CA GLY A 257 -29.88 7.05 5.37
C GLY A 257 -29.85 7.41 3.88
N TYR A 258 -29.35 6.52 3.02
CA TYR A 258 -29.32 6.74 1.58
C TYR A 258 -30.63 6.32 0.89
N GLY A 259 -31.61 7.23 0.86
CA GLY A 259 -32.83 7.08 0.07
C GLY A 259 -33.92 6.17 0.65
N LYS A 260 -33.77 5.68 1.89
CA LYS A 260 -34.82 4.94 2.59
C LYS A 260 -35.43 5.77 3.72
N PRO A 261 -36.68 5.46 4.15
CA PRO A 261 -37.28 6.12 5.31
C PRO A 261 -36.47 5.86 6.59
N TYR A 262 -36.77 6.63 7.63
CA TYR A 262 -36.22 6.42 8.96
C TYR A 262 -36.87 5.19 9.62
N LEU A 263 -36.10 4.12 9.83
CA LEU A 263 -36.61 2.79 10.19
C LEU A 263 -36.17 2.29 11.58
N ILE A 264 -35.68 3.14 12.48
CA ILE A 264 -35.06 2.69 13.75
C ILE A 264 -35.95 1.76 14.58
N GLU A 265 -37.24 2.05 14.73
CA GLU A 265 -38.12 1.25 15.59
C GLU A 265 -38.37 -0.14 14.97
N GLN A 266 -38.44 -0.22 13.63
CA GLN A 266 -38.49 -1.49 12.92
C GLN A 266 -37.18 -2.27 13.12
N ARG A 267 -36.03 -1.60 12.97
CA ARG A 267 -34.71 -2.25 13.15
C ARG A 267 -34.51 -2.76 14.58
N ILE A 268 -34.97 -2.02 15.59
CA ILE A 268 -34.94 -2.44 17.00
C ILE A 268 -35.84 -3.65 17.22
N ALA A 269 -37.04 -3.67 16.63
CA ALA A 269 -37.96 -4.81 16.73
C ALA A 269 -37.39 -6.08 16.07
N GLU A 270 -36.68 -5.94 14.95
CA GLU A 270 -36.05 -7.05 14.20
C GLU A 270 -34.68 -7.47 14.77
N ALA A 271 -34.02 -6.64 15.59
CA ALA A 271 -32.64 -6.90 16.02
C ALA A 271 -32.47 -8.29 16.65
N ARG A 272 -33.41 -8.70 17.52
CA ARG A 272 -33.35 -9.99 18.22
C ARG A 272 -33.50 -11.18 17.27
N SER A 273 -34.37 -11.10 16.26
CA SER A 273 -34.53 -12.20 15.29
C SER A 273 -33.31 -12.32 14.37
N LEU A 274 -32.59 -11.22 14.17
CA LEU A 274 -31.34 -11.16 13.40
C LEU A 274 -30.09 -11.46 14.24
N GLY A 275 -30.22 -11.70 15.54
CA GLY A 275 -29.10 -12.03 16.44
C GLY A 275 -28.27 -10.84 16.91
N TYR A 276 -28.80 -9.62 16.80
CA TYR A 276 -28.14 -8.39 17.25
C TYR A 276 -28.77 -7.84 18.53
N PHE A 277 -27.94 -7.18 19.33
CA PHE A 277 -28.37 -6.52 20.56
C PHE A 277 -28.59 -5.02 20.38
N VAL A 278 -29.50 -4.50 21.20
CA VAL A 278 -29.80 -3.07 21.30
C VAL A 278 -29.11 -2.53 22.55
N ILE A 279 -28.23 -1.55 22.37
CA ILE A 279 -27.56 -0.81 23.45
C ILE A 279 -28.29 0.51 23.74
N ALA A 280 -28.03 1.13 24.90
CA ALA A 280 -28.66 2.38 25.30
C ALA A 280 -28.53 3.50 24.25
N GLN A 281 -27.37 3.59 23.60
CA GLN A 281 -27.03 4.62 22.59
C GLN A 281 -27.50 4.26 21.17
N THR A 282 -28.18 3.13 20.96
CA THR A 282 -28.57 2.63 19.62
C THR A 282 -29.30 3.69 18.80
N ARG A 283 -30.27 4.38 19.42
CA ARG A 283 -31.08 5.40 18.75
C ARG A 283 -30.22 6.57 18.30
N ASP A 284 -29.35 7.07 19.15
CA ASP A 284 -28.51 8.23 18.84
C ASP A 284 -27.50 7.92 17.73
N ILE A 285 -26.84 6.76 17.82
CA ILE A 285 -25.85 6.29 16.82
C ILE A 285 -26.50 6.12 15.46
N TYR A 286 -27.62 5.39 15.40
CA TYR A 286 -28.37 5.20 14.17
C TYR A 286 -28.86 6.54 13.61
N SER A 287 -29.43 7.42 14.44
CA SER A 287 -29.97 8.71 14.02
C SER A 287 -28.91 9.60 13.41
N ALA A 288 -27.73 9.67 14.03
CA ALA A 288 -26.61 10.47 13.55
C ALA A 288 -26.12 9.95 12.19
N ALA A 289 -25.90 8.64 12.08
CA ALA A 289 -25.44 8.00 10.84
C ALA A 289 -26.47 8.13 9.70
N TRP A 290 -27.75 7.91 10.01
CA TRP A 290 -28.85 8.09 9.05
C TRP A 290 -28.94 9.53 8.57
N SER A 291 -28.93 10.50 9.48
CA SER A 291 -29.07 11.93 9.14
C SER A 291 -27.91 12.42 8.29
N GLN A 292 -26.67 12.03 8.64
CA GLN A 292 -25.49 12.35 7.85
C GLN A 292 -25.63 11.81 6.42
N LYS A 293 -25.99 10.54 6.27
CA LYS A 293 -26.10 9.94 4.94
C LYS A 293 -27.30 10.43 4.15
N ASN A 294 -28.39 10.79 4.83
CA ASN A 294 -29.56 11.40 4.21
C ASN A 294 -29.25 12.80 3.69
N ALA A 295 -28.45 13.60 4.41
CA ALA A 295 -27.99 14.90 3.93
C ALA A 295 -27.15 14.77 2.65
N GLU A 296 -26.32 13.73 2.54
CA GLU A 296 -25.58 13.43 1.30
C GLU A 296 -26.49 13.00 0.15
N TYR A 297 -27.59 12.30 0.44
CA TYR A 297 -28.58 11.88 -0.56
C TYR A 297 -29.45 13.06 -1.03
N CYS A 298 -29.95 13.87 -0.10
CA CYS A 298 -30.92 14.94 -0.30
C CYS A 298 -30.29 16.25 -0.80
N THR A 299 -29.53 16.17 -1.88
CA THR A 299 -28.91 17.34 -2.54
C THR A 299 -29.56 17.64 -3.88
N LEU A 300 -29.52 18.91 -4.28
CA LEU A 300 -30.06 19.37 -5.56
C LEU A 300 -29.29 18.76 -6.73
N GLU A 301 -27.99 18.59 -6.57
CA GLU A 301 -27.09 17.93 -7.51
C GLU A 301 -27.47 16.46 -7.73
N ASN A 302 -27.70 15.70 -6.65
CA ASN A 302 -28.13 14.32 -6.78
C ASN A 302 -29.49 14.25 -7.47
N ALA A 303 -30.47 15.05 -7.04
CA ALA A 303 -31.78 15.08 -7.68
C ALA A 303 -31.67 15.35 -9.20
N PHE A 304 -30.86 16.33 -9.59
CA PHE A 304 -30.58 16.64 -10.99
C PHE A 304 -29.92 15.49 -11.75
N GLU A 305 -28.92 14.82 -11.17
CA GLU A 305 -28.24 13.68 -11.79
C GLU A 305 -29.16 12.46 -11.96
N TRP A 306 -29.97 12.14 -10.95
CA TRP A 306 -30.99 11.08 -11.06
C TRP A 306 -32.00 11.41 -12.18
N GLY A 307 -32.36 12.69 -12.32
CA GLY A 307 -33.23 13.19 -13.39
C GLY A 307 -32.62 12.97 -14.77
N LYS A 308 -31.33 13.29 -14.94
CA LYS A 308 -30.58 13.06 -16.19
C LYS A 308 -30.53 11.59 -16.60
N GLN A 309 -30.47 10.70 -15.61
CA GLN A 309 -30.48 9.25 -15.82
C GLN A 309 -31.89 8.69 -16.07
N GLY A 310 -32.94 9.51 -15.94
CA GLY A 310 -34.33 9.08 -16.06
C GLY A 310 -34.81 8.25 -14.88
N GLN A 311 -34.09 8.26 -13.76
CA GLN A 311 -34.43 7.53 -12.55
C GLN A 311 -35.33 8.36 -11.64
N GLY A 312 -36.08 7.68 -10.76
CA GLY A 312 -36.88 8.32 -9.71
C GLY A 312 -36.06 8.45 -8.43
N MET A 313 -36.05 9.63 -7.82
CA MET A 313 -35.49 9.84 -6.49
C MET A 313 -36.61 9.75 -5.45
N ALA A 314 -36.38 9.04 -4.35
CA ALA A 314 -37.28 8.99 -3.20
C ALA A 314 -37.27 10.33 -2.43
N VAL A 315 -37.87 11.38 -2.97
CA VAL A 315 -37.81 12.74 -2.39
C VAL A 315 -38.54 12.85 -1.05
N TYR A 316 -39.55 12.01 -0.81
CA TYR A 316 -40.36 12.04 0.41
C TYR A 316 -39.56 11.73 1.70
N VAL A 317 -38.38 11.13 1.59
CA VAL A 317 -37.49 10.82 2.74
C VAL A 317 -36.64 12.02 3.16
N CYS A 318 -36.63 13.09 2.36
CA CYS A 318 -35.90 14.32 2.63
C CYS A 318 -36.74 15.30 3.45
N ALA A 319 -36.07 16.28 4.07
CA ALA A 319 -36.71 17.34 4.84
C ALA A 319 -37.83 18.05 4.02
N PRO A 320 -39.03 18.29 4.60
CA PRO A 320 -40.20 18.79 3.86
C PRO A 320 -39.97 20.07 3.06
N ASP A 321 -39.13 20.96 3.56
CA ASP A 321 -38.74 22.23 2.94
C ASP A 321 -37.87 22.04 1.67
N LEU A 322 -37.10 20.95 1.60
CA LEU A 322 -36.27 20.61 0.43
C LEU A 322 -37.05 19.86 -0.64
N GLN A 323 -38.14 19.16 -0.30
CA GLN A 323 -38.82 18.24 -1.23
C GLN A 323 -39.24 18.91 -2.54
N ARG A 324 -39.82 20.11 -2.49
CA ARG A 324 -40.23 20.85 -3.70
C ARG A 324 -39.03 21.25 -4.56
N LYS A 325 -37.91 21.64 -3.94
CA LYS A 325 -36.68 22.02 -4.66
C LYS A 325 -36.05 20.81 -5.34
N LEU A 326 -35.99 19.68 -4.64
CA LEU A 326 -35.48 18.41 -5.18
C LEU A 326 -36.36 17.90 -6.34
N GLN A 327 -37.68 17.98 -6.23
CA GLN A 327 -38.59 17.63 -7.33
C GLN A 327 -38.34 18.48 -8.58
N ARG A 328 -38.13 19.79 -8.41
CA ARG A 328 -37.77 20.68 -9.53
C ARG A 328 -36.42 20.30 -10.13
N ALA A 329 -35.38 20.11 -9.31
CA ALA A 329 -34.07 19.70 -9.79
C ALA A 329 -34.12 18.36 -10.56
N LEU A 330 -34.93 17.40 -10.09
CA LEU A 330 -35.18 16.13 -10.76
C LEU A 330 -35.81 16.31 -12.15
N LEU A 331 -36.81 17.20 -12.27
CA LEU A 331 -37.42 17.55 -13.55
C LEU A 331 -36.43 18.27 -14.47
N SER A 332 -35.71 19.27 -13.94
CA SER A 332 -34.64 19.99 -14.65
C SER A 332 -33.59 19.04 -15.22
N GLY A 333 -33.23 17.97 -14.49
CA GLY A 333 -32.33 16.93 -14.98
C GLY A 333 -32.85 16.19 -16.21
N ARG A 334 -34.15 15.89 -16.24
CA ARG A 334 -34.81 15.25 -17.40
C ARG A 334 -34.81 16.18 -18.61
N ASP A 335 -35.19 17.44 -18.41
CA ASP A 335 -35.21 18.46 -19.46
C ASP A 335 -33.80 18.70 -20.02
N TYR A 336 -32.79 18.74 -19.14
CA TYR A 336 -31.39 18.83 -19.53
C TYR A 336 -30.95 17.67 -20.42
N GLN A 337 -31.40 16.45 -20.11
CA GLN A 337 -31.09 15.27 -20.91
C GLN A 337 -31.85 15.25 -22.24
N GLU A 338 -33.09 15.72 -22.27
CA GLU A 338 -33.86 15.87 -23.51
C GLU A 338 -33.19 16.89 -24.45
N LEU A 339 -32.79 18.05 -23.94
CA LEU A 339 -32.02 19.03 -24.70
C LEU A 339 -30.67 18.47 -25.15
N GLY A 340 -30.03 17.64 -24.33
CA GLY A 340 -28.83 16.91 -24.73
C GLY A 340 -29.06 15.98 -25.93
N ARG A 341 -30.24 15.35 -26.04
CA ARG A 341 -30.63 14.55 -27.21
C ARG A 341 -30.85 15.44 -28.44
N LYS A 342 -31.61 16.53 -28.29
CA LYS A 342 -31.85 17.51 -29.37
C LYS A 342 -30.55 18.12 -29.90
N LEU A 343 -29.61 18.44 -29.00
CA LEU A 343 -28.29 18.95 -29.37
C LEU A 343 -27.48 17.93 -30.19
N ARG A 344 -27.50 16.65 -29.80
CA ARG A 344 -26.84 15.59 -30.59
C ARG A 344 -27.46 15.45 -31.97
N GLN A 345 -28.79 15.36 -32.05
CA GLN A 345 -29.50 15.29 -33.32
C GLN A 345 -29.20 16.50 -34.22
N ASN A 346 -29.19 17.71 -33.66
CA ASN A 346 -28.87 18.93 -34.41
C ASN A 346 -27.43 18.94 -34.94
N ARG A 347 -26.48 18.32 -34.22
CA ARG A 347 -25.10 18.13 -34.69
C ARG A 347 -25.01 17.09 -35.80
N ASP A 348 -25.73 15.98 -35.67
CA ASP A 348 -25.78 14.96 -36.71
C ASP A 348 -26.37 15.53 -38.01
N ASP A 349 -27.43 16.33 -37.90
CA ASP A 349 -28.05 17.06 -39.02
C ASP A 349 -27.08 18.09 -39.62
N PHE A 350 -26.33 18.82 -38.78
CA PHE A 350 -25.31 19.78 -39.23
C PHE A 350 -24.20 19.09 -40.03
N ASP A 351 -23.71 17.96 -39.54
CA ASP A 351 -22.68 17.18 -40.22
C ASP A 351 -23.20 16.64 -41.56
N ASP A 352 -24.46 16.19 -41.62
CA ASP A 352 -25.09 15.75 -42.86
C ASP A 352 -25.21 16.87 -43.88
N GLN A 353 -25.74 18.03 -43.48
CA GLN A 353 -25.85 19.20 -44.37
C GLN A 353 -24.47 19.70 -44.82
N SER A 354 -23.47 19.66 -43.93
CA SER A 354 -22.10 20.03 -44.28
C SER A 354 -21.47 19.07 -45.30
N ARG A 355 -21.76 17.76 -45.22
CA ARG A 355 -21.35 16.80 -46.26
C ARG A 355 -22.04 17.09 -47.59
N ARG A 356 -23.37 17.26 -47.59
CA ARG A 356 -24.14 17.60 -48.80
C ARG A 356 -23.66 18.90 -49.44
N TYR A 357 -23.31 19.90 -48.63
CA TYR A 357 -22.75 21.16 -49.12
C TYR A 357 -21.47 20.91 -49.92
N ARG A 358 -20.51 20.16 -49.36
CA ARG A 358 -19.24 19.84 -50.04
C ARG A 358 -19.46 19.04 -51.31
N ASP A 359 -20.33 18.02 -51.27
CA ASP A 359 -20.63 17.20 -52.46
C ASP A 359 -21.26 18.02 -53.59
N THR A 360 -22.18 18.93 -53.23
CA THR A 360 -22.85 19.84 -54.17
C THR A 360 -21.87 20.88 -54.71
N GLU A 361 -20.99 21.42 -53.87
CA GLU A 361 -19.94 22.35 -54.25
C GLU A 361 -18.94 21.69 -55.21
N ASP A 362 -18.52 20.45 -54.94
CA ASP A 362 -17.62 19.71 -55.80
C ASP A 362 -18.28 19.36 -57.13
N ARG A 363 -19.58 19.04 -57.13
CA ARG A 363 -20.35 18.84 -58.37
C ARG A 363 -20.45 20.13 -59.18
N LEU A 364 -20.72 21.26 -58.53
CA LEU A 364 -20.76 22.57 -59.18
C LEU A 364 -19.42 22.90 -59.81
N LYS A 365 -18.30 22.71 -59.08
CA LYS A 365 -16.94 22.90 -59.62
C LYS A 365 -16.67 22.03 -60.84
N ARG A 366 -17.13 20.77 -60.84
CA ARG A 366 -17.00 19.87 -62.00
C ARG A 366 -17.79 20.37 -63.22
N ILE A 367 -19.05 20.78 -63.02
CA ILE A 367 -19.90 21.32 -64.09
C ILE A 367 -19.35 22.65 -64.62
N GLU A 368 -18.90 23.55 -63.75
CA GLU A 368 -18.28 24.82 -64.15
C GLU A 368 -16.99 24.58 -64.95
N ALA A 369 -16.17 23.61 -64.55
CA ALA A 369 -14.99 23.21 -65.31
C ALA A 369 -15.34 22.54 -66.66
N GLU A 370 -16.44 21.78 -66.74
CA GLU A 370 -16.94 21.22 -68.00
C GLU A 370 -17.48 22.30 -68.94
N ILE A 371 -18.29 23.23 -68.44
CA ILE A 371 -18.77 24.39 -69.22
C ILE A 371 -17.59 25.17 -69.78
N LYS A 372 -16.59 25.46 -68.94
CA LYS A 372 -15.38 26.17 -69.38
C LYS A 372 -14.61 25.39 -70.44
N ARG A 373 -14.39 24.08 -70.24
CA ARG A 373 -13.72 23.23 -71.24
C ARG A 373 -14.45 23.19 -72.58
N ASN A 374 -15.78 23.10 -72.56
CA ASN A 374 -16.60 23.10 -73.77
C ASN A 374 -16.59 24.45 -74.48
N GLN A 375 -16.45 25.56 -73.74
CA GLN A 375 -16.29 26.90 -74.31
C GLN A 375 -14.89 27.12 -74.92
N ASP A 376 -13.86 26.52 -74.32
CA ASP A 376 -12.46 26.68 -74.74
C ASP A 376 -12.08 25.73 -75.91
N ASP A 377 -12.88 24.69 -76.20
CA ASP A 377 -12.62 23.74 -77.30
C ASP A 377 -12.96 24.34 -78.69
N LYS A 378 -11.92 24.86 -79.35
CA LYS A 378 -12.00 25.45 -80.69
C LYS A 378 -12.39 24.48 -81.81
N ASN A 379 -12.35 23.16 -81.55
CA ASN A 379 -12.66 22.13 -82.54
C ASN A 379 -14.06 21.53 -82.35
N ARG A 380 -14.85 22.04 -81.39
CA ARG A 380 -16.18 21.52 -81.09
C ARG A 380 -17.19 21.88 -82.21
N PRO A 381 -17.91 20.90 -82.79
CA PRO A 381 -18.90 21.17 -83.83
C PRO A 381 -20.09 22.00 -83.30
N ASP A 382 -20.47 23.08 -83.99
CA ASP A 382 -21.70 23.82 -83.67
C ASP A 382 -22.93 23.07 -84.20
N ASN A 383 -23.47 22.20 -83.36
CA ASN A 383 -24.65 21.40 -83.68
C ASN A 383 -25.70 21.48 -82.56
N LYS A 384 -26.93 21.09 -82.90
CA LYS A 384 -28.08 21.15 -81.98
C LYS A 384 -27.86 20.32 -80.70
N GLU A 385 -27.06 19.26 -80.77
CA GLU A 385 -26.74 18.40 -79.64
C GLU A 385 -25.84 19.10 -78.62
N ASN A 386 -24.77 19.74 -79.09
CA ASN A 386 -23.87 20.55 -78.26
C ASN A 386 -24.58 21.75 -77.63
N ALA A 387 -25.45 22.43 -78.37
CA ALA A 387 -26.29 23.49 -77.84
C ALA A 387 -27.26 23.01 -76.74
N ASN A 388 -27.74 21.76 -76.82
CA ASN A 388 -28.58 21.16 -75.78
C ASN A 388 -27.77 20.77 -74.54
N ILE A 389 -26.56 20.24 -74.72
CA ILE A 389 -25.62 19.92 -73.63
C ILE A 389 -25.29 21.20 -72.85
N ASP A 390 -24.98 22.30 -73.53
CA ASP A 390 -24.63 23.57 -72.86
C ASP A 390 -25.82 24.15 -72.10
N ARG A 391 -27.03 24.07 -72.64
CA ARG A 391 -28.25 24.47 -71.90
C ARG A 391 -28.48 23.60 -70.68
N ARG A 392 -28.26 22.29 -70.77
CA ARG A 392 -28.40 21.37 -69.63
C ARG A 392 -27.37 21.68 -68.55
N ASN A 393 -26.10 21.86 -68.92
CA ASN A 393 -25.03 22.14 -67.98
C ASN A 393 -25.22 23.53 -67.31
N ASN A 394 -25.69 24.54 -68.05
CA ASN A 394 -26.03 25.84 -67.46
C ASN A 394 -27.22 25.75 -66.49
N ARG A 395 -28.27 25.00 -66.83
CA ARG A 395 -29.39 24.75 -65.90
C ARG A 395 -28.92 24.04 -64.65
N GLU A 396 -28.16 22.95 -64.80
CA GLU A 396 -27.62 22.20 -63.66
C GLU A 396 -26.70 23.07 -62.79
N ARG A 397 -25.89 23.96 -63.38
CA ARG A 397 -25.09 24.93 -62.63
C ARG A 397 -25.97 25.86 -61.78
N ASP A 398 -27.02 26.41 -62.36
CA ASP A 398 -27.89 27.35 -61.67
C ASP A 398 -28.70 26.62 -60.57
N ASP A 399 -29.22 25.43 -60.85
CA ASP A 399 -29.88 24.56 -59.87
C ASP A 399 -28.94 24.20 -58.69
N LEU A 400 -27.67 23.90 -58.96
CA LEU A 400 -26.67 23.60 -57.93
C LEU A 400 -26.32 24.83 -57.10
N ARG A 401 -26.30 26.03 -57.68
CA ARG A 401 -26.08 27.28 -56.96
C ARG A 401 -27.24 27.59 -56.01
N ASP A 402 -28.47 27.39 -56.48
CA ASP A 402 -29.66 27.56 -55.65
C ASP A 402 -29.68 26.56 -54.50
N ALA A 403 -29.38 25.28 -54.78
CA ALA A 403 -29.25 24.24 -53.77
C ALA A 403 -28.16 24.56 -52.71
N LEU A 404 -27.01 25.11 -53.12
CA LEU A 404 -25.98 25.56 -52.17
C LEU A 404 -26.47 26.71 -51.28
N GLY A 405 -27.28 27.62 -51.82
CA GLY A 405 -27.93 28.69 -51.06
C GLY A 405 -28.84 28.14 -49.96
N GLU A 406 -29.69 27.18 -50.30
CA GLU A 406 -30.60 26.51 -49.36
C GLU A 406 -29.84 25.74 -48.27
N ILE A 407 -28.85 24.93 -48.67
CA ILE A 407 -28.03 24.15 -47.74
C ILE A 407 -27.28 25.09 -46.78
N ARG A 408 -26.73 26.21 -47.28
CA ARG A 408 -26.04 27.20 -46.46
C ARG A 408 -26.96 27.84 -45.43
N SER A 409 -28.17 28.26 -45.85
CA SER A 409 -29.19 28.78 -44.93
C SER A 409 -29.50 27.77 -43.83
N ARG A 410 -29.66 26.49 -44.20
CA ARG A 410 -29.93 25.43 -43.24
C ARG A 410 -28.78 25.19 -42.27
N ILE A 411 -27.54 25.24 -42.74
CA ILE A 411 -26.34 25.15 -41.89
C ILE A 411 -26.32 26.29 -40.85
N ASP A 412 -26.62 27.52 -41.26
CA ASP A 412 -26.63 28.68 -40.36
C ASP A 412 -27.78 28.60 -39.32
N GLU A 413 -28.95 28.08 -39.70
CA GLU A 413 -30.02 27.75 -38.77
C GLU A 413 -29.59 26.71 -37.73
N LEU A 414 -28.96 25.62 -38.16
CA LEU A 414 -28.48 24.54 -37.28
C LEU A 414 -27.45 25.06 -36.28
N LYS A 415 -26.52 25.95 -36.70
CA LYS A 415 -25.60 26.64 -35.79
C LYS A 415 -26.33 27.50 -34.76
N SER A 416 -27.35 28.26 -35.19
CA SER A 416 -28.16 29.06 -34.26
C SER A 416 -28.86 28.19 -33.22
N TRP A 417 -29.42 27.06 -33.63
CA TRP A 417 -30.08 26.10 -32.73
C TRP A 417 -29.10 25.42 -31.78
N GLU A 418 -27.90 25.05 -32.24
CA GLU A 418 -26.85 24.51 -31.35
C GLU A 418 -26.55 25.49 -30.22
N PHE A 419 -26.32 26.77 -30.54
CA PHE A 419 -26.05 27.80 -29.54
C PHE A 419 -27.22 27.96 -28.55
N ARG A 420 -28.47 27.98 -29.04
CA ARG A 420 -29.66 28.06 -28.17
C ARG A 420 -29.79 26.86 -27.24
N TYR A 421 -29.59 25.65 -27.74
CA TYR A 421 -29.66 24.44 -26.90
C TYR A 421 -28.56 24.42 -25.85
N GLN A 422 -27.35 24.88 -26.18
CA GLN A 422 -26.27 25.03 -25.20
C GLN A 422 -26.65 26.05 -24.11
N GLN A 423 -27.12 27.23 -24.50
CA GLN A 423 -27.55 28.25 -23.53
C GLN A 423 -28.68 27.76 -22.61
N GLN A 424 -29.68 27.06 -23.17
CA GLN A 424 -30.77 26.49 -22.37
C GLN A 424 -30.28 25.44 -21.38
N ARG A 425 -29.33 24.58 -21.78
CA ARG A 425 -28.72 23.59 -20.88
C ARG A 425 -27.94 24.24 -19.74
N ASP A 426 -27.17 25.29 -20.03
CA ASP A 426 -26.44 26.04 -19.02
C ASP A 426 -27.40 26.77 -18.06
N GLN A 427 -28.50 27.31 -18.60
CA GLN A 427 -29.54 27.95 -17.79
C GLN A 427 -30.19 26.96 -16.82
N ILE A 428 -30.63 25.79 -17.32
CA ILE A 428 -31.22 24.73 -16.48
C ILE A 428 -30.27 24.31 -15.36
N LYS A 429 -28.96 24.23 -15.64
CA LYS A 429 -27.96 23.88 -14.63
C LYS A 429 -27.82 24.95 -13.54
N ARG A 430 -28.05 26.23 -13.85
CA ARG A 430 -28.05 27.32 -12.87
C ARG A 430 -29.35 27.35 -12.06
N ASP A 431 -30.47 27.11 -12.72
CA ASP A 431 -31.81 27.23 -12.14
C ASP A 431 -32.09 26.22 -11.03
N ILE A 432 -31.32 25.11 -10.93
CA ILE A 432 -31.48 24.19 -9.80
C ILE A 432 -31.14 24.83 -8.45
N TYR A 433 -30.40 25.94 -8.43
CA TYR A 433 -29.98 26.66 -7.23
C TYR A 433 -30.85 27.87 -6.87
N LEU A 434 -31.81 28.23 -7.74
CA LEU A 434 -32.72 29.37 -7.59
C LEU A 434 -34.09 28.90 -7.10
#